data_AF-A0A8X6G0D1-F1
#
_entry.id   AF-A0A8X6G0D1-F1
#
_cell.length_a   1.000
_cell.length_b   1.000
_cell.length_c   1.000
_cell.angle_alpha   90.00
_cell.angle_beta   90.00
_cell.angle_gamma   90.00
#
_symmetry.space_group_name_H-M   'P 1'
#
loop_
_entity.id
_entity.type
_entity.pdbx_description
1 polymer ?
#
loop_
_entity_poly.entity_id
_entity_poly.type
_entity_poly.pdbx_seq_one_letter_code
_entity_poly.pdbx_strand_id
1 'polypeptide(L)'
;METNNQPNLAVNSNTNQNSREPFLIAFDPENGMRIEAWLEYFNNACKISNKDNDWKMLNISKYLKGSALTHYINSCLNISNFDDLCNILIENFLKPNIVNLSDFLNTS
;
A
#
# COMPACT_ATOMS: atom_id res chain seq x y z
N MET A 1 62.62 2.29 -16.31
CA MET A 1 61.44 1.40 -16.33
C MET A 1 60.79 1.52 -14.97
N GLU A 2 59.79 2.40 -14.85
CA GLU A 2 58.94 2.49 -13.66
C GLU A 2 57.55 2.02 -14.08
N THR A 3 57.09 0.92 -13.49
CA THR A 3 55.76 0.38 -13.73
C THR A 3 54.75 1.14 -12.87
N ASN A 4 54.01 2.05 -13.49
CA ASN A 4 52.88 2.75 -12.89
C ASN A 4 51.69 1.80 -12.73
N ASN A 5 51.61 1.13 -11.58
CA ASN A 5 50.38 0.46 -11.15
C ASN A 5 49.49 1.48 -10.42
N GLN A 6 48.72 2.27 -11.18
CA GLN A 6 47.54 2.93 -10.61
C GLN A 6 46.46 1.85 -10.38
N PRO A 7 45.81 1.80 -9.20
CA PRO A 7 44.64 0.97 -9.03
C PRO A 7 43.53 1.51 -9.93
N ASN A 8 43.01 0.66 -10.80
CA ASN A 8 41.73 0.88 -11.46
C ASN A 8 40.70 1.16 -10.37
N LEU A 9 40.32 2.44 -10.19
CA LEU A 9 39.05 2.78 -9.59
C LEU A 9 38.00 2.23 -10.55
N ALA A 10 37.57 1.00 -10.32
CA ALA A 10 36.26 0.57 -10.75
C ALA A 10 35.31 1.63 -10.21
N VAL A 11 34.79 2.46 -11.12
CA VAL A 11 33.69 3.37 -10.84
C VAL A 11 32.64 2.48 -10.19
N ASN A 12 32.52 2.59 -8.88
CA ASN A 12 31.37 2.08 -8.19
C ASN A 12 30.23 2.89 -8.78
N SER A 13 29.49 2.26 -9.68
CA SER A 13 28.11 2.64 -9.91
C SER A 13 27.36 2.34 -8.61
N ASN A 14 27.66 3.09 -7.56
CA ASN A 14 26.74 3.45 -6.51
C ASN A 14 25.63 4.18 -7.24
N THR A 15 24.75 3.40 -7.85
CA THR A 15 23.37 3.79 -7.98
C THR A 15 22.95 4.07 -6.55
N ASN A 16 23.02 5.33 -6.16
CA ASN A 16 22.25 5.87 -5.05
C ASN A 16 20.78 5.70 -5.44
N GLN A 17 20.31 4.46 -5.53
CA GLN A 17 18.92 4.14 -5.31
C GLN A 17 18.72 4.46 -3.84
N ASN A 18 18.42 5.73 -3.59
CA ASN A 18 17.78 6.15 -2.37
C ASN A 18 16.54 5.26 -2.23
N SER A 19 16.69 4.14 -1.53
CA SER A 19 15.62 3.34 -0.95
C SER A 19 14.98 4.16 0.16
N ARG A 20 14.49 5.35 -0.19
CA ARG A 20 13.69 6.17 0.71
C ARG A 20 12.33 5.51 0.77
N GLU A 21 11.86 5.24 1.98
CA GLU A 21 10.48 4.82 2.15
C GLU A 21 9.57 5.87 1.51
N PRO A 22 8.54 5.45 0.76
CA PRO A 22 7.58 6.37 0.20
C PRO A 22 6.89 7.12 1.36
N PHE A 23 6.82 8.45 1.25
CA PHE A 23 6.01 9.23 2.17
C PHE A 23 4.53 9.01 1.83
N LEU A 24 3.88 8.15 2.61
CA LEU A 24 2.52 7.69 2.38
C LEU A 24 1.57 8.19 3.47
N ILE A 25 0.47 8.77 3.04
CA ILE A 25 -0.68 9.02 3.92
C ILE A 25 -1.43 7.70 4.09
N ALA A 26 -1.72 7.32 5.34
CA ALA A 26 -2.49 6.13 5.63
C ALA A 26 -3.95 6.26 5.14
N PHE A 27 -4.50 5.16 4.64
CA PHE A 27 -5.91 5.03 4.30
C PHE A 27 -6.77 5.15 5.55
N ASP A 28 -7.72 6.06 5.51
CA ASP A 28 -8.64 6.33 6.60
C ASP A 28 -10.08 6.44 6.07
N PRO A 29 -10.83 5.33 6.03
CA PRO A 29 -12.19 5.32 5.51
C PRO A 29 -13.15 6.16 6.36
N GLU A 30 -12.86 6.34 7.66
CA GLU A 30 -13.70 7.10 8.59
C GLU A 30 -13.63 8.61 8.30
N ASN A 31 -12.55 9.07 7.67
CA ASN A 31 -12.39 10.43 7.18
C ASN A 31 -12.86 10.62 5.73
N GLY A 32 -13.63 9.68 5.18
CA GLY A 32 -14.24 9.78 3.84
C GLY A 32 -13.26 9.54 2.69
N MET A 33 -12.08 8.98 2.95
CA MET A 33 -11.16 8.60 1.88
C MET A 33 -11.75 7.51 1.00
N ARG A 34 -11.64 7.67 -0.33
CA ARG A 34 -12.07 6.66 -1.29
C ARG A 34 -10.96 5.64 -1.52
N ILE A 35 -11.26 4.35 -1.31
CA ILE A 35 -10.28 3.26 -1.40
C ILE A 35 -9.59 3.20 -2.76
N GLU A 36 -10.33 3.37 -3.86
CA GLU A 36 -9.76 3.31 -5.22
C GLU A 36 -8.72 4.41 -5.45
N ALA A 37 -9.06 5.64 -5.07
CA ALA A 37 -8.15 6.79 -5.21
C ALA A 37 -6.92 6.63 -4.31
N TRP A 38 -7.10 6.08 -3.11
CA TRP A 38 -5.99 5.80 -2.20
C TRP A 38 -5.07 4.68 -2.72
N LEU A 39 -5.62 3.60 -3.28
CA LEU A 39 -4.84 2.51 -3.88
C LEU A 39 -4.06 2.98 -5.11
N GLU A 40 -4.65 3.84 -5.94
CA GLU A 40 -3.94 4.48 -7.05
C GLU A 40 -2.77 5.34 -6.55
N TYR A 41 -3.02 6.20 -5.55
CA TYR A 41 -1.98 7.00 -4.91
C TYR A 41 -0.86 6.14 -4.31
N PHE A 42 -1.21 5.10 -3.55
CA PHE A 42 -0.27 4.17 -2.94
C PHE A 42 0.61 3.47 -4.01
N ASN A 43 -0.01 2.99 -5.09
CA ASN A 43 0.71 2.35 -6.19
C ASN A 43 1.68 3.31 -6.90
N ASN A 44 1.25 4.55 -7.15
CA ASN A 44 2.09 5.57 -7.79
C ASN A 44 3.28 5.95 -6.91
N ALA A 45 3.06 6.12 -5.60
CA ALA A 45 4.14 6.38 -4.64
C ALA A 45 5.12 5.21 -4.55
N CYS A 46 4.63 3.97 -4.52
CA CYS A 46 5.48 2.77 -4.57
C CYS A 46 6.30 2.72 -5.86
N LYS A 47 5.70 3.03 -7.02
CA LYS A 47 6.39 3.05 -8.31
C LYS A 47 7.53 4.08 -8.34
N ILE A 48 7.29 5.29 -7.83
CA ILE A 48 8.31 6.35 -7.72
C ILE A 48 9.48 5.91 -6.83
N SER A 49 9.18 5.20 -5.75
CA SER A 49 10.18 4.68 -4.79
C SER A 49 10.72 3.29 -5.15
N ASN A 50 10.46 2.78 -6.35
CA ASN A 50 10.88 1.45 -6.82
C ASN A 50 10.50 0.31 -5.86
N LYS A 51 9.27 0.35 -5.34
CA LYS A 51 8.70 -0.69 -4.45
C LYS A 51 7.79 -1.62 -5.25
N ASP A 52 8.15 -2.90 -5.23
CA ASP A 52 7.45 -3.99 -5.90
C ASP A 52 6.23 -4.50 -5.10
N ASN A 53 5.54 -5.49 -5.65
CA ASN A 53 4.34 -6.04 -5.02
C ASN A 53 4.65 -6.77 -3.71
N ASP A 54 5.81 -7.41 -3.57
CA ASP A 54 6.22 -8.07 -2.34
C ASP A 54 6.40 -7.04 -1.21
N TRP A 55 7.05 -5.92 -1.50
CA TRP A 55 7.16 -4.81 -0.55
C TRP A 55 5.78 -4.26 -0.19
N LYS A 56 4.90 -4.07 -1.17
CA LYS A 56 3.53 -3.58 -0.92
C LYS A 56 2.76 -4.51 0.00
N MET A 57 2.78 -5.82 -0.27
CA MET A 57 2.10 -6.84 0.55
C MET A 57 2.60 -6.82 2.00
N LEU A 58 3.91 -6.71 2.19
CA LEU A 58 4.52 -6.68 3.52
C LEU A 58 4.17 -5.41 4.32
N ASN A 59 3.95 -4.28 3.63
CA ASN A 59 3.88 -2.97 4.28
C ASN A 59 2.50 -2.32 4.27
N ILE A 60 1.55 -2.77 3.44
CA ILE A 60 0.25 -2.11 3.28
C ILE A 60 -0.50 -1.94 4.61
N SER A 61 -0.43 -2.91 5.52
CA SER A 61 -1.08 -2.86 6.84
C SER A 61 -0.63 -1.66 7.70
N LYS A 62 0.61 -1.18 7.53
CA LYS A 62 1.13 0.01 8.22
C LYS A 62 0.41 1.29 7.80
N TYR A 63 -0.23 1.26 6.63
CA TYR A 63 -0.91 2.40 6.02
C TYR A 63 -2.42 2.21 6.00
N LEU A 64 -2.99 1.31 6.81
CA LEU A 64 -4.43 1.18 7.02
C LEU A 64 -4.80 1.66 8.42
N LYS A 65 -5.95 2.32 8.56
CA LYS A 65 -6.51 2.77 9.83
C LYS A 65 -7.91 2.26 10.07
N GLY A 66 -8.30 2.23 11.35
CA GLY A 66 -9.67 1.96 11.77
C GLY A 66 -10.23 0.67 11.18
N SER A 67 -11.44 0.75 10.66
CA SER A 67 -12.14 -0.39 10.03
C SER A 67 -11.34 -1.07 8.91
N ALA A 68 -10.48 -0.35 8.17
CA ALA A 68 -9.63 -0.94 7.13
C ALA A 68 -8.56 -1.88 7.70
N LEU A 69 -7.89 -1.47 8.78
CA LEU A 69 -6.91 -2.31 9.43
C LEU A 69 -7.57 -3.55 10.07
N THR A 70 -8.74 -3.36 10.70
CA THR A 70 -9.52 -4.48 11.25
C THR A 70 -9.91 -5.48 10.17
N HIS A 71 -10.42 -5.01 9.03
CA HIS A 71 -10.79 -5.89 7.92
C HIS A 71 -9.58 -6.62 7.34
N TYR A 72 -8.44 -5.93 7.19
CA TYR A 72 -7.20 -6.54 6.74
C TYR A 72 -6.77 -7.71 7.64
N ILE A 73 -6.79 -7.52 8.96
CA ILE A 73 -6.42 -8.56 9.93
C ILE A 73 -7.39 -9.76 9.85
N ASN A 74 -8.68 -9.50 9.72
CA ASN A 74 -9.70 -10.56 9.77
C ASN A 74 -9.84 -11.35 8.46
N SER A 75 -9.51 -10.74 7.32
CA SER A 75 -9.89 -11.29 6.01
C SER A 75 -8.77 -11.31 4.99
N CYS A 76 -7.69 -10.54 5.19
CA CYS A 76 -6.65 -10.35 4.17
C CYS A 76 -5.30 -10.97 4.49
N LEU A 77 -5.05 -11.44 5.73
CA LEU A 77 -3.73 -11.93 6.17
C LEU A 77 -3.17 -13.10 5.33
N ASN A 78 -4.04 -13.94 4.76
CA ASN A 78 -3.64 -15.12 3.99
C ASN A 78 -3.55 -14.87 2.49
N ILE A 79 -3.80 -13.64 2.03
CA ILE A 79 -3.70 -13.28 0.62
C ILE A 79 -2.21 -13.11 0.27
N SER A 80 -1.76 -13.77 -0.79
CA SER A 80 -0.38 -13.68 -1.28
C SER A 80 -0.21 -12.84 -2.55
N ASN A 81 -1.32 -12.44 -3.18
CA ASN A 81 -1.34 -11.64 -4.39
C ASN A 81 -1.84 -10.21 -4.11
N PHE A 82 -1.10 -9.21 -4.59
CA PHE A 82 -1.44 -7.80 -4.39
C PHE A 82 -2.71 -7.34 -5.12
N ASP A 83 -2.98 -7.87 -6.31
CA ASP A 83 -4.18 -7.53 -7.08
C ASP A 83 -5.43 -8.10 -6.40
N ASP A 84 -5.36 -9.34 -5.89
CA ASP A 84 -6.45 -9.95 -5.12
C ASP A 84 -6.73 -9.18 -3.82
N LEU A 85 -5.66 -8.72 -3.15
CA LEU A 85 -5.77 -7.86 -1.97
C LEU A 85 -6.48 -6.55 -2.31
N CYS A 86 -6.10 -5.89 -3.41
CA CYS A 86 -6.74 -4.66 -3.86
C CYS A 86 -8.23 -4.87 -4.13
N ASN A 87 -8.60 -5.94 -4.84
CA ASN A 87 -10.00 -6.27 -5.12
C ASN A 87 -10.81 -6.46 -3.84
N ILE A 88 -10.29 -7.21 -2.87
CA ILE A 88 -10.97 -7.43 -1.59
C ILE A 88 -11.15 -6.12 -0.83
N LEU A 89 -10.11 -5.28 -0.75
CA LEU A 89 -10.25 -3.96 -0.12
C LEU A 89 -11.28 -3.08 -0.84
N ILE A 90 -11.25 -3.06 -2.17
CA ILE A 90 -12.22 -2.33 -2.98
C ILE A 90 -13.65 -2.82 -2.70
N GLU A 91 -13.90 -4.12 -2.76
CA GLU A 91 -15.24 -4.68 -2.51
C GLU A 91 -15.81 -4.33 -1.13
N ASN A 92 -14.95 -4.32 -0.11
CA ASN A 92 -15.35 -4.04 1.26
C ASN A 92 -15.56 -2.55 1.56
N PHE A 93 -14.87 -1.66 0.83
CA PHE A 93 -14.94 -0.21 1.05
C PHE A 93 -15.67 0.57 -0.05
N LEU A 94 -16.06 -0.07 -1.15
CA LEU A 94 -16.96 0.51 -2.17
C LEU A 94 -18.43 0.31 -1.84
N LYS A 95 -18.79 -0.79 -1.18
CA LYS A 95 -20.18 -1.00 -0.81
C LYS A 95 -20.50 -0.02 0.31
N PRO A 96 -21.43 0.95 0.11
CA PRO A 96 -22.02 1.59 1.27
C PRO A 96 -22.55 0.47 2.15
N ASN A 97 -22.26 0.53 3.44
CA ASN A 97 -23.04 -0.23 4.43
C ASN A 97 -24.48 0.20 4.15
N ILE A 98 -25.23 -0.58 3.37
CA ILE A 98 -26.65 -0.36 3.17
C ILE A 98 -27.24 -0.77 4.50
N VAL A 99 -27.14 0.12 5.49
CA VAL A 99 -27.97 0.01 6.66
C VAL A 99 -29.36 0.14 6.10
N ASN A 100 -30.10 -0.97 6.12
CA ASN A 100 -31.43 -1.00 5.55
C ASN A 100 -32.24 0.00 6.37
N LEU A 101 -32.68 1.11 5.76
CA LEU A 101 -33.51 2.12 6.44
C LEU A 101 -34.75 1.47 7.11
N SER A 102 -35.20 0.33 6.57
CA SER A 102 -36.23 -0.53 7.15
C SER A 102 -35.93 -0.99 8.58
N ASP A 103 -34.66 -1.24 8.93
CA ASP A 103 -34.25 -1.70 10.25
C ASP A 103 -34.44 -0.61 11.31
N PHE A 104 -34.47 0.68 10.92
CA PHE A 104 -34.75 1.81 11.80
C PHE A 104 -36.25 2.18 11.89
N LEU A 105 -37.07 1.76 10.93
CA LEU A 105 -38.50 2.11 10.87
C LEU A 105 -39.40 1.11 11.61
N ASN A 106 -38.90 -0.09 11.92
CA ASN A 106 -39.65 -1.16 12.60
C ASN A 106 -39.78 -0.97 14.13
N THR A 107 -39.43 0.19 14.67
CA THR A 107 -39.60 0.51 16.11
C THR A 107 -40.84 1.36 16.42
N SER A 108 -41.79 1.47 15.47
CA SER A 108 -43.03 2.25 15.62
C SER A 108 -44.19 1.42 16.16
#